data_AF-A0AAU6C1U2-F1
#
_entry.id   AF-A0AAU6C1U2-F1
#
_cell.length_a   1.000
_cell.length_b   1.000
_cell.length_c   1.000
_cell.angle_alpha   90.00
_cell.angle_beta   90.00
_cell.angle_gamma   90.00
#
_symmetry.space_group_name_H-M   'P 1'
#
loop_
_entity.id
_entity.type
_entity.pdbx_description
1 polymer ?
#
loop_
_entity_poly.entity_id
_entity_poly.type
_entity_poly.pdbx_seq_one_letter_code
_entity_poly.pdbx_strand_id
1 'polypeptide(L)'
;MPSNSPGSAPGPPRGGDKQQPSSSRAWVPARRFPESYPGDCPTGHYLYFDGSVLPVMESGSDEGYEVTHGGRTVPIDRFLADAGLPPLSERFPVLAYGANRNPATLEVKLLNYGYGAHANQAIPVLSARLTDADVVACGLHGQGYMYGELLMGSPFSKGVEINVRVLFVDEDGLRVLNESEGVSEGMYSVARIPGVRVSGAMGEISVLGYVANARVWTSPHSNSPIAYSTINATGRRVPAMTPRQIMEHALDVLDLRDLVCRLSGLDRDGALAGELAKYLNGQWWYAFNTGDAPIQGYSRILEQFRTSMANSALPSRTYDYLEQLGCLLPPGTEYQRRE
;
A
#
# COMPACT_ATOMS: atom_id res chain seq x y z
N MET A 1 26.00 57.27 -24.50
CA MET A 1 26.39 55.88 -24.20
C MET A 1 25.83 55.53 -22.84
N PRO A 2 24.63 54.94 -22.74
CA PRO A 2 24.00 54.63 -21.46
C PRO A 2 24.50 53.30 -20.90
N SER A 3 24.71 53.30 -19.59
CA SER A 3 25.15 52.19 -18.74
C SER A 3 24.07 51.12 -18.59
N ASN A 4 24.40 49.87 -18.92
CA ASN A 4 23.57 48.71 -18.64
C ASN A 4 23.94 48.10 -17.27
N SER A 5 22.99 48.15 -16.34
CA SER A 5 23.02 47.37 -15.09
C SER A 5 22.61 45.91 -15.36
N PRO A 6 23.24 44.91 -14.73
CA PRO A 6 22.86 43.52 -14.90
C PRO A 6 21.60 43.18 -14.09
N GLY A 7 20.58 42.67 -14.79
CA GLY A 7 19.31 42.23 -14.21
C GLY A 7 19.45 40.94 -13.40
N SER A 8 18.86 40.94 -12.21
CA SER A 8 18.77 39.81 -11.30
C SER A 8 17.97 38.64 -11.88
N ALA A 9 18.50 37.42 -11.73
CA ALA A 9 17.83 36.19 -12.15
C ALA A 9 16.55 35.92 -11.32
N PRO A 10 15.49 35.36 -11.92
CA PRO A 10 14.27 35.00 -11.21
C PRO A 10 14.53 33.78 -10.30
N GLY A 11 14.15 33.91 -9.02
CA GLY A 11 14.21 32.81 -8.06
C GLY A 11 13.23 31.67 -8.39
N PRO A 12 13.44 30.48 -7.79
CA PRO A 12 12.61 29.30 -8.06
C PRO A 12 11.16 29.54 -7.61
N PRO A 13 10.17 28.93 -8.30
CA PRO A 13 8.77 29.10 -7.96
C PRO A 13 8.50 28.55 -6.57
N ARG A 14 7.93 29.41 -5.71
CA ARG A 14 7.39 29.02 -4.41
C ARG A 14 6.26 28.02 -4.64
N GLY A 15 6.30 26.89 -3.93
CA GLY A 15 5.33 25.80 -4.03
C GLY A 15 3.91 26.31 -3.85
N GLY A 16 3.09 26.11 -4.89
CA GLY A 16 1.67 26.38 -4.81
C GLY A 16 1.00 25.43 -3.83
N ASP A 17 0.15 25.99 -2.97
CA ASP A 17 -0.79 25.25 -2.14
C ASP A 17 -1.54 24.25 -3.01
N LYS A 18 -1.24 22.96 -2.83
CA LYS A 18 -2.04 21.89 -3.40
C LYS A 18 -3.36 21.89 -2.65
N GLN A 19 -4.38 22.52 -3.25
CA GLN A 19 -5.76 22.42 -2.79
C GLN A 19 -6.09 20.94 -2.51
N GLN A 20 -6.48 20.64 -1.28
CA GLN A 20 -7.02 19.34 -0.92
C GLN A 20 -8.25 19.09 -1.79
N PRO A 21 -8.36 17.95 -2.49
CA PRO A 21 -9.57 17.62 -3.24
C PRO A 21 -10.76 17.60 -2.29
N SER A 22 -11.86 18.22 -2.72
CA SER A 22 -13.13 18.28 -1.98
C SER A 22 -13.59 16.90 -1.52
N SER A 23 -14.22 16.85 -0.35
CA SER A 23 -14.70 15.68 0.40
C SER A 23 -15.79 14.82 -0.30
N SER A 24 -15.93 14.90 -1.63
CA SER A 24 -16.98 14.24 -2.40
C SER A 24 -16.49 13.21 -3.41
N ARG A 25 -15.17 13.00 -3.55
CA ARG A 25 -14.68 11.93 -4.42
C ARG A 25 -14.80 10.60 -3.69
N ALA A 26 -15.74 9.75 -4.13
CA ALA A 26 -15.80 8.36 -3.72
C ALA A 26 -14.44 7.70 -3.99
N TRP A 27 -13.81 7.16 -2.95
CA TRP A 27 -12.58 6.39 -3.10
C TRP A 27 -12.88 5.13 -3.92
N VAL A 28 -11.96 4.77 -4.79
CA VAL A 28 -12.13 3.61 -5.66
C VAL A 28 -11.18 2.51 -5.19
N PRO A 29 -11.66 1.27 -4.99
CA PRO A 29 -10.80 0.20 -4.52
C PRO A 29 -9.79 -0.19 -5.60
N ALA A 30 -8.52 -0.36 -5.22
CA ALA A 30 -7.43 -0.63 -6.16
C ALA A 30 -7.69 -1.89 -7.02
N ARG A 31 -8.35 -2.90 -6.46
CA ARG A 31 -8.70 -4.13 -7.19
C ARG A 31 -9.76 -3.97 -8.29
N ARG A 32 -10.48 -2.83 -8.38
CA ARG A 32 -11.34 -2.52 -9.55
C ARG A 32 -10.55 -1.95 -10.72
N PHE A 33 -9.38 -1.36 -10.44
CA PHE A 33 -8.44 -0.81 -11.42
C PHE A 33 -7.04 -1.27 -11.03
N PRO A 34 -6.68 -2.55 -11.27
CA PRO A 34 -5.47 -3.16 -10.73
C PRO A 34 -4.18 -2.39 -11.06
N GLU A 35 -4.16 -1.65 -12.16
CA GLU A 35 -3.09 -0.74 -12.55
C GLU A 35 -2.88 0.45 -11.60
N SER A 36 -3.77 0.65 -10.64
CA SER A 36 -3.70 1.66 -9.57
C SER A 36 -3.10 1.12 -8.27
N TYR A 37 -2.87 -0.19 -8.12
CA TYR A 37 -2.33 -0.79 -6.90
C TYR A 37 -1.05 -0.07 -6.39
N PRO A 38 -0.87 0.24 -5.09
CA PRO A 38 -1.69 -0.12 -3.95
C PRO A 38 -2.94 0.77 -3.75
N GLY A 39 -3.25 1.63 -4.71
CA GLY A 39 -4.38 2.54 -4.68
C GLY A 39 -4.02 3.91 -4.11
N ASP A 40 -4.86 4.89 -4.44
CA ASP A 40 -4.77 6.24 -3.87
C ASP A 40 -5.23 6.25 -2.41
N CYS A 41 -4.72 7.21 -1.64
CA CYS A 41 -5.20 7.47 -0.28
C CYS A 41 -5.21 8.98 0.00
N PRO A 42 -5.93 9.46 1.02
CA PRO A 42 -5.80 10.84 1.49
C PRO A 42 -4.32 11.21 1.73
N THR A 43 -3.95 12.45 1.43
CA THR A 43 -2.56 12.94 1.60
C THR A 43 -2.18 13.10 3.07
N GLY A 44 -3.12 13.52 3.91
CA GLY A 44 -2.96 13.65 5.36
C GLY A 44 -3.46 12.42 6.13
N HIS A 45 -3.64 12.63 7.44
CA HIS A 45 -4.33 11.67 8.31
C HIS A 45 -5.81 11.62 7.95
N TYR A 46 -6.44 10.48 8.19
CA TYR A 46 -7.88 10.34 8.02
C TYR A 46 -8.46 9.33 8.99
N LEU A 47 -9.76 9.40 9.20
CA LEU A 47 -10.55 8.41 9.91
C LEU A 47 -11.47 7.74 8.90
N TYR A 48 -11.33 6.42 8.71
CA TYR A 48 -12.40 5.66 8.10
C TYR A 48 -13.49 5.46 9.16
N PHE A 49 -14.72 5.90 8.88
CA PHE A 49 -15.86 5.82 9.81
C PHE A 49 -17.14 5.46 9.03
N ASP A 50 -17.68 4.25 9.25
CA ASP A 50 -18.93 3.76 8.64
C ASP A 50 -19.06 4.07 7.13
N GLY A 51 -18.05 3.66 6.35
CA GLY A 51 -18.02 3.89 4.89
C GLY A 51 -17.63 5.31 4.47
N SER A 52 -17.47 6.24 5.42
CA SER A 52 -17.01 7.60 5.18
C SER A 52 -15.53 7.79 5.48
N VAL A 53 -14.90 8.75 4.81
CA VAL A 53 -13.51 9.16 5.09
C VAL A 53 -13.52 10.58 5.63
N LEU A 54 -13.25 10.71 6.91
CA LEU A 54 -13.22 12.00 7.61
C LEU A 54 -11.77 12.50 7.69
N PRO A 55 -11.51 13.79 7.42
CA PRO A 55 -10.18 14.36 7.59
C PRO A 55 -9.79 14.35 9.07
N VAL A 56 -8.52 14.01 9.33
CA VAL A 56 -7.92 14.10 10.66
C VAL A 56 -6.77 15.10 10.60
N MET A 57 -6.74 16.01 11.57
CA MET A 57 -5.71 17.02 11.72
C MET A 57 -4.92 16.76 13.00
N GLU A 58 -3.64 17.10 12.99
CA GLU A 58 -2.87 17.19 14.22
C GLU A 58 -3.42 18.37 15.04
N SER A 59 -3.76 18.11 16.31
CA SER A 59 -4.13 19.19 17.21
C SER A 59 -2.88 20.03 17.51
N GLY A 60 -3.03 21.35 17.56
CA GLY A 60 -1.98 22.22 18.09
C GLY A 60 -1.80 22.11 19.61
N SER A 61 -2.62 21.29 20.27
CA SER A 61 -2.60 21.00 21.70
C SER A 61 -2.03 19.61 22.00
N ASP A 62 -1.78 19.31 23.27
CA ASP A 62 -1.33 17.99 23.73
C ASP A 62 -2.36 16.87 23.48
N GLU A 63 -3.59 17.19 23.01
CA GLU A 63 -4.66 16.23 22.71
C GLU A 63 -4.43 15.42 21.41
N GLY A 64 -3.32 15.67 20.70
CA GLY A 64 -2.80 14.80 19.65
C GLY A 64 -3.48 14.98 18.28
N TYR A 65 -4.70 14.48 18.11
CA TYR A 65 -5.42 14.48 16.82
C TYR A 65 -6.89 14.87 16.95
N GLU A 66 -7.40 15.57 15.95
CA GLU A 66 -8.78 16.04 15.87
C GLU A 66 -9.46 15.58 14.57
N VAL A 67 -10.75 15.27 14.66
CA VAL A 67 -11.59 14.89 13.52
C VAL A 67 -12.72 15.90 13.33
N THR A 68 -12.98 16.27 12.08
CA THR A 68 -14.12 17.13 11.74
C THR A 68 -15.27 16.29 11.18
N HIS A 69 -16.40 16.27 11.89
CA HIS A 69 -17.62 15.58 11.48
C HIS A 69 -18.86 16.45 11.75
N GLY A 70 -19.76 16.56 10.77
CA GLY A 70 -20.97 17.38 10.91
C GLY A 70 -20.70 18.86 11.23
N GLY A 71 -19.58 19.42 10.74
CA GLY A 71 -19.16 20.79 11.02
C GLY A 71 -18.57 21.03 12.42
N ARG A 72 -18.39 19.98 13.23
CA ARG A 72 -17.77 20.05 14.55
C ARG A 72 -16.40 19.38 14.51
N THR A 73 -15.41 20.03 15.09
CA THR A 73 -14.08 19.46 15.31
C THR A 73 -13.98 19.02 16.77
N VAL A 74 -13.59 17.76 16.99
CA VAL A 74 -13.44 17.17 18.32
C VAL A 74 -12.16 16.31 18.37
N PRO A 75 -11.56 16.13 19.56
CA PRO A 75 -10.46 15.19 19.74
C PRO A 75 -10.86 13.79 19.28
N ILE A 76 -9.95 13.08 18.61
CA ILE A 76 -10.26 11.79 17.99
C ILE A 76 -10.71 10.75 19.03
N ASP A 77 -10.08 10.71 20.20
CA ASP A 77 -10.45 9.76 21.26
C ASP A 77 -11.82 10.06 21.85
N ARG A 78 -12.21 11.35 21.91
CA ARG A 78 -13.57 11.73 22.27
C ARG A 78 -14.58 11.30 21.21
N PHE A 79 -14.26 11.47 19.93
CA PHE A 79 -15.10 11.00 18.84
C PHE A 79 -15.30 9.48 18.89
N LEU A 80 -14.22 8.73 19.11
CA LEU A 80 -14.27 7.26 19.26
C LEU A 80 -15.12 6.86 20.47
N ALA A 81 -14.92 7.51 21.63
CA ALA A 81 -15.71 7.24 22.83
C ALA A 81 -17.20 7.53 22.63
N ASP A 82 -17.56 8.65 22.00
CA ASP A 82 -18.95 9.01 21.66
C ASP A 82 -19.58 7.98 20.70
N ALA A 83 -18.77 7.30 19.88
CA ALA A 83 -19.18 6.21 19.00
C ALA A 83 -19.16 4.82 19.67
N GLY A 84 -18.82 4.73 20.96
CA GLY A 84 -18.73 3.45 21.69
C GLY A 84 -17.50 2.61 21.33
N LEU A 85 -16.42 3.23 20.87
CA LEU A 85 -15.22 2.59 20.35
C LEU A 85 -13.99 2.87 21.22
N PRO A 86 -12.99 1.95 21.26
CA PRO A 86 -11.80 2.14 22.07
C PRO A 86 -10.96 3.33 21.56
N PRO A 87 -10.26 4.05 22.47
CA PRO A 87 -9.36 5.14 22.12
C PRO A 87 -8.13 4.64 21.33
N LEU A 88 -7.35 5.56 20.75
CA LEU A 88 -6.13 5.26 20.00
C LEU A 88 -5.10 4.44 20.79
N SER A 89 -4.96 4.71 22.09
CA SER A 89 -4.00 4.02 22.96
C SER A 89 -4.32 2.53 23.17
N GLU A 90 -5.57 2.12 22.98
CA GLU A 90 -6.03 0.74 23.16
C GLU A 90 -6.07 -0.06 21.85
N ARG A 91 -5.63 0.53 20.74
CA ARG A 91 -5.65 -0.05 19.40
C ARG A 91 -4.29 -0.61 18.97
N PHE A 92 -4.33 -1.51 18.01
CA PHE A 92 -3.17 -2.11 17.38
C PHE A 92 -2.72 -1.26 16.19
N PRO A 93 -1.48 -0.72 16.21
CA PRO A 93 -0.93 -0.02 15.06
C PRO A 93 -0.45 -1.03 14.01
N VAL A 94 -0.95 -0.92 12.78
CA VAL A 94 -0.65 -1.82 11.66
C VAL A 94 -0.13 -1.01 10.47
N LEU A 95 1.05 -1.37 9.96
CA LEU A 95 1.65 -0.75 8.77
C LEU A 95 0.85 -1.09 7.52
N ALA A 96 0.44 -0.07 6.77
CA ALA A 96 -0.12 -0.21 5.43
C ALA A 96 0.78 0.46 4.40
N TYR A 97 1.58 -0.39 3.75
CA TYR A 97 2.39 -0.04 2.58
C TYR A 97 1.76 -0.55 1.27
N GLY A 98 0.90 -1.56 1.36
CA GLY A 98 0.11 -2.12 0.25
C GLY A 98 -1.32 -1.60 0.20
N ALA A 99 -2.25 -2.42 -0.31
CA ALA A 99 -3.61 -2.02 -0.63
C ALA A 99 -4.46 -1.54 0.56
N ASN A 100 -4.10 -1.90 1.80
CA ASN A 100 -4.80 -1.47 3.02
C ASN A 100 -4.72 0.06 3.26
N ARG A 101 -3.85 0.79 2.55
CA ARG A 101 -3.79 2.26 2.63
C ARG A 101 -4.96 2.95 1.93
N ASN A 102 -5.63 2.27 0.99
CA ASN A 102 -6.71 2.82 0.20
C ASN A 102 -8.05 2.62 0.93
N PRO A 103 -8.80 3.70 1.26
CA PRO A 103 -10.01 3.57 2.09
C PRO A 103 -11.08 2.63 1.51
N ALA A 104 -11.31 2.67 0.20
CA ALA A 104 -12.31 1.80 -0.43
C ALA A 104 -11.86 0.33 -0.51
N THR A 105 -10.56 0.07 -0.56
CA THR A 105 -10.04 -1.30 -0.48
C THR A 105 -10.17 -1.84 0.93
N LEU A 106 -9.90 -1.00 1.94
CA LEU A 106 -10.14 -1.31 3.33
C LEU A 106 -11.63 -1.63 3.55
N GLU A 107 -12.55 -0.74 3.14
CA GLU A 107 -14.00 -0.93 3.23
C GLU A 107 -14.43 -2.31 2.75
N VAL A 108 -13.99 -2.74 1.57
CA VAL A 108 -14.44 -4.06 1.09
C VAL A 108 -13.82 -5.22 1.86
N LYS A 109 -12.60 -5.08 2.40
CA LYS A 109 -12.10 -6.10 3.34
C LYS A 109 -12.98 -6.15 4.60
N LEU A 110 -13.30 -5.00 5.17
CA LEU A 110 -14.16 -4.92 6.36
C LEU A 110 -15.52 -5.58 6.11
N LEU A 111 -16.14 -5.32 4.96
CA LEU A 111 -17.42 -5.94 4.57
C LEU A 111 -17.29 -7.44 4.31
N ASN A 112 -16.26 -7.87 3.56
CA ASN A 112 -16.09 -9.29 3.19
C ASN A 112 -15.80 -10.20 4.38
N TYR A 113 -15.16 -9.67 5.43
CA TYR A 113 -14.75 -10.41 6.63
C TYR A 113 -15.56 -10.03 7.88
N GLY A 114 -16.68 -9.33 7.69
CA GLY A 114 -17.67 -9.07 8.73
C GLY A 114 -17.21 -8.18 9.88
N TYR A 115 -16.32 -7.22 9.63
CA TYR A 115 -15.90 -6.25 10.65
C TYR A 115 -17.13 -5.50 11.20
N GLY A 116 -17.23 -5.31 12.52
CA GLY A 116 -18.24 -4.43 13.10
C GLY A 116 -19.69 -4.77 12.71
N ALA A 117 -20.00 -6.03 12.39
CA ALA A 117 -21.35 -6.46 11.98
C ALA A 117 -22.46 -6.10 13.00
N HIS A 118 -22.07 -5.69 14.21
CA HIS A 118 -22.96 -5.34 15.33
C HIS A 118 -22.61 -4.00 16.01
N ALA A 119 -21.71 -3.18 15.44
CA ALA A 119 -21.25 -1.92 16.05
C ALA A 119 -20.77 -0.90 14.99
N ASN A 120 -20.53 0.34 15.42
CA ASN A 120 -19.90 1.34 14.56
C ASN A 120 -18.49 0.88 14.16
N GLN A 121 -18.04 1.26 12.97
CA GLN A 121 -16.70 0.96 12.47
C GLN A 121 -15.86 2.24 12.43
N ALA A 122 -14.72 2.23 13.11
CA ALA A 122 -13.76 3.33 13.00
C ALA A 122 -12.31 2.84 12.96
N ILE A 123 -11.57 3.26 11.93
CA ILE A 123 -10.14 2.98 11.80
C ILE A 123 -9.42 4.31 11.55
N PRO A 124 -8.80 4.89 12.60
CA PRO A 124 -7.86 5.98 12.41
C PRO A 124 -6.68 5.52 11.55
N VAL A 125 -6.34 6.31 10.53
CA VAL A 125 -5.23 6.04 9.62
C VAL A 125 -4.31 7.25 9.59
N LEU A 126 -3.13 7.07 10.19
CA LEU A 126 -2.18 8.16 10.38
C LEU A 126 -1.05 8.10 9.36
N SER A 127 -0.60 9.27 8.92
CA SER A 127 0.60 9.40 8.11
C SER A 127 1.83 9.04 8.92
N ALA A 128 2.74 8.27 8.33
CA ALA A 128 3.98 7.91 8.98
C ALA A 128 5.14 7.79 7.99
N ARG A 129 6.34 7.68 8.52
CA ARG A 129 7.58 7.47 7.79
C ARG A 129 8.31 6.25 8.32
N LEU A 130 8.91 5.49 7.42
CA LEU A 130 9.74 4.33 7.74
C LEU A 130 11.08 4.48 7.01
N THR A 131 12.17 4.35 7.77
CA THR A 131 13.54 4.44 7.25
C THR A 131 14.11 3.05 6.97
N ASP A 132 15.17 3.01 6.14
CA ASP A 132 15.83 1.78 5.68
C ASP A 132 14.88 0.78 4.98
N ALA A 133 13.81 1.30 4.38
CA ALA A 133 12.75 0.52 3.74
C ALA A 133 12.33 1.11 2.38
N ASP A 134 11.85 0.26 1.47
CA ASP A 134 11.11 0.67 0.27
C ASP A 134 9.98 -0.32 -0.03
N VAL A 135 9.09 0.02 -0.97
CA VAL A 135 8.05 -0.90 -1.48
C VAL A 135 8.37 -1.21 -2.93
N VAL A 136 8.60 -2.49 -3.24
CA VAL A 136 9.13 -2.92 -4.53
C VAL A 136 8.27 -4.01 -5.17
N ALA A 137 8.32 -4.11 -6.49
CA ALA A 137 7.57 -5.11 -7.24
C ALA A 137 8.15 -6.51 -7.12
N CYS A 138 7.27 -7.50 -6.98
CA CYS A 138 7.61 -8.92 -6.90
C CYS A 138 7.17 -9.69 -8.14
N GLY A 139 5.89 -9.69 -8.46
CA GLY A 139 5.33 -10.55 -9.51
C GLY A 139 3.95 -10.10 -9.96
N LEU A 140 3.54 -10.55 -11.15
CA LEU A 140 2.18 -10.35 -11.64
C LEU A 140 1.21 -11.25 -10.85
N HIS A 141 0.23 -10.64 -10.20
CA HIS A 141 -0.83 -11.33 -9.48
C HIS A 141 -2.01 -11.65 -10.42
N GLY A 142 -2.75 -12.72 -10.13
CA GLY A 142 -3.90 -13.15 -10.93
C GLY A 142 -5.03 -12.12 -11.04
N GLN A 143 -5.15 -11.24 -10.05
CA GLN A 143 -6.09 -10.11 -10.09
C GLN A 143 -5.67 -8.96 -11.02
N GLY A 144 -4.55 -9.08 -11.75
CA GLY A 144 -4.11 -8.13 -12.76
C GLY A 144 -3.22 -6.99 -12.27
N TYR A 145 -2.74 -7.03 -11.02
CA TYR A 145 -1.78 -6.05 -10.52
C TYR A 145 -0.39 -6.65 -10.34
N MET A 146 0.63 -5.80 -10.37
CA MET A 146 1.96 -6.16 -9.89
C MET A 146 1.92 -6.13 -8.36
N TYR A 147 2.24 -7.25 -7.70
CA TYR A 147 2.28 -7.36 -6.26
C TYR A 147 3.49 -6.61 -5.69
N GLY A 148 3.28 -5.84 -4.62
CA GLY A 148 4.32 -5.07 -3.93
C GLY A 148 4.67 -5.67 -2.57
N GLU A 149 5.95 -5.73 -2.26
CA GLU A 149 6.50 -6.22 -0.99
C GLU A 149 7.25 -5.11 -0.28
N LEU A 150 7.23 -5.14 1.06
CA LEU A 150 8.08 -4.30 1.88
C LEU A 150 9.51 -4.83 1.83
N LEU A 151 10.45 -4.05 1.32
CA LEU A 151 11.87 -4.39 1.27
C LEU A 151 12.61 -3.73 2.44
N MET A 152 13.13 -4.53 3.37
CA MET A 152 13.97 -4.09 4.49
C MET A 152 15.24 -4.93 4.57
N GLY A 153 16.26 -4.45 5.30
CA GLY A 153 17.52 -5.20 5.48
C GLY A 153 18.33 -5.40 4.20
N SER A 154 17.99 -4.67 3.13
CA SER A 154 18.57 -4.82 1.80
C SER A 154 19.52 -3.66 1.47
N PRO A 155 20.60 -3.89 0.71
CA PRO A 155 21.45 -2.80 0.22
C PRO A 155 20.67 -1.78 -0.64
N PHE A 156 19.54 -2.18 -1.23
CA PHE A 156 18.68 -1.30 -2.03
C PHE A 156 17.76 -0.41 -1.20
N SER A 157 17.38 -0.83 0.01
CA SER A 157 16.51 -0.06 0.91
C SER A 157 17.28 0.78 1.93
N LYS A 158 18.58 0.49 2.14
CA LYS A 158 19.44 1.27 3.05
C LYS A 158 19.44 2.76 2.71
N GLY A 159 19.18 3.61 3.69
CA GLY A 159 19.10 5.06 3.58
C GLY A 159 17.83 5.59 2.90
N VAL A 160 16.90 4.72 2.52
CA VAL A 160 15.62 5.12 1.92
C VAL A 160 14.62 5.40 3.03
N GLU A 161 13.88 6.50 2.93
CA GLU A 161 12.75 6.82 3.80
C GLU A 161 11.48 6.86 2.96
N ILE A 162 10.49 6.03 3.30
CA ILE A 162 9.18 5.97 2.61
C ILE A 162 8.06 6.58 3.45
N ASN A 163 7.10 7.20 2.76
CA ASN A 163 5.84 7.65 3.34
C ASN A 163 4.82 6.51 3.31
N VAL A 164 4.35 6.13 4.48
CA VAL A 164 3.44 4.99 4.70
C VAL A 164 2.21 5.44 5.49
N ARG A 165 1.30 4.49 5.73
CA ARG A 165 0.14 4.66 6.60
C ARG A 165 0.23 3.69 7.77
N VAL A 166 -0.27 4.11 8.92
CA VAL A 166 -0.47 3.25 10.09
C VAL A 166 -1.95 3.25 10.42
N LEU A 167 -2.57 2.08 10.35
CA LEU A 167 -3.95 1.85 10.74
C LEU A 167 -3.97 1.56 12.24
N PHE A 168 -4.86 2.20 12.98
CA PHE A 168 -5.12 1.89 14.39
C PHE A 168 -6.40 1.08 14.48
N VAL A 169 -6.25 -0.24 14.43
CA VAL A 169 -7.38 -1.17 14.46
C VAL A 169 -7.65 -1.63 15.89
N ASP A 170 -8.92 -1.83 16.22
CA ASP A 170 -9.27 -2.58 17.43
C ASP A 170 -9.02 -4.09 17.21
N GLU A 171 -9.44 -4.91 18.18
CA GLU A 171 -9.24 -6.36 18.15
C GLU A 171 -9.97 -7.04 16.98
N ASP A 172 -11.21 -6.64 16.70
CA ASP A 172 -11.99 -7.18 15.59
C ASP A 172 -11.40 -6.74 14.22
N GLY A 173 -10.93 -5.50 14.15
CA GLY A 173 -10.25 -4.99 12.95
C GLY A 173 -8.93 -5.71 12.70
N LEU A 174 -8.17 -6.04 13.75
CA LEU A 174 -6.96 -6.84 13.63
C LEU A 174 -7.26 -8.27 13.16
N ARG A 175 -8.31 -8.90 13.69
CA ARG A 175 -8.80 -10.21 13.23
C ARG A 175 -9.08 -10.17 11.72
N VAL A 176 -9.85 -9.19 11.27
CA VAL A 176 -10.19 -9.01 9.84
C VAL A 176 -8.95 -8.84 8.97
N LEU A 177 -7.98 -8.04 9.41
CA LEU A 177 -6.74 -7.89 8.66
C LEU A 177 -5.98 -9.23 8.59
N ASN A 178 -5.84 -9.97 9.70
CA ASN A 178 -5.16 -11.27 9.70
C ASN A 178 -5.81 -12.30 8.78
N GLU A 179 -7.15 -12.40 8.79
CA GLU A 179 -7.90 -13.27 7.87
C GLU A 179 -7.73 -12.83 6.42
N SER A 180 -7.76 -11.52 6.15
CA SER A 180 -7.62 -10.99 4.79
C SER A 180 -6.21 -11.13 4.22
N GLU A 181 -5.20 -11.18 5.07
CA GLU A 181 -3.79 -11.40 4.71
C GLU A 181 -3.39 -12.88 4.82
N GLY A 182 -4.36 -13.76 5.07
CA GLY A 182 -4.15 -15.21 5.04
C GLY A 182 -3.11 -15.72 6.06
N VAL A 183 -3.08 -15.13 7.26
CA VAL A 183 -2.09 -15.48 8.30
C VAL A 183 -2.26 -16.92 8.77
N SER A 184 -3.50 -17.39 8.94
CA SER A 184 -3.79 -18.78 9.31
C SER A 184 -3.40 -19.79 8.22
N GLU A 185 -3.42 -19.36 6.97
CA GLU A 185 -3.05 -20.16 5.80
C GLU A 185 -1.55 -20.07 5.48
N GLY A 186 -0.78 -19.29 6.26
CA GLY A 186 0.65 -19.10 6.06
C GLY A 186 1.00 -18.27 4.82
N MET A 187 0.06 -17.48 4.28
CA MET A 187 0.34 -16.58 3.15
C MET A 187 1.28 -15.45 3.56
N TYR A 188 1.07 -14.91 4.76
CA TYR A 188 1.91 -13.90 5.38
C TYR A 188 2.24 -14.28 6.81
N SER A 189 3.38 -13.76 7.27
CA SER A 189 3.73 -13.72 8.69
C SER A 189 3.54 -12.31 9.23
N VAL A 190 3.26 -12.21 10.53
CA VAL A 190 3.16 -10.91 11.20
C VAL A 190 4.48 -10.61 11.90
N ALA A 191 4.97 -9.39 11.73
CA ALA A 191 6.18 -8.90 12.36
C ALA A 191 5.91 -7.60 13.12
N ARG A 192 6.67 -7.37 14.19
CA ARG A 192 6.78 -6.07 14.84
C ARG A 192 7.85 -5.24 14.12
N ILE A 193 7.45 -4.25 13.35
CA ILE A 193 8.35 -3.35 12.62
C ILE A 193 8.68 -2.15 13.52
N PRO A 194 9.94 -2.01 13.98
CA PRO A 194 10.35 -0.88 14.82
C PRO A 194 10.60 0.37 13.96
N GLY A 195 10.74 1.53 14.63
CA GLY A 195 11.26 2.74 13.99
C GLY A 195 10.27 3.47 13.07
N VAL A 196 8.97 3.19 13.20
CA VAL A 196 7.95 3.89 12.39
C VAL A 196 7.63 5.22 13.05
N ARG A 197 7.99 6.32 12.38
CA ARG A 197 7.71 7.69 12.86
C ARG A 197 6.36 8.15 12.36
N VAL A 198 5.36 8.13 13.24
CA VAL A 198 4.03 8.66 12.96
C VAL A 198 4.07 10.18 13.07
N SER A 199 3.53 10.89 12.07
CA SER A 199 3.46 12.35 12.10
C SER A 199 2.57 12.83 13.26
N GLY A 200 2.97 13.91 13.91
CA GLY A 200 2.26 14.49 15.06
C GLY A 200 2.77 13.99 16.40
N ALA A 201 1.87 13.94 17.38
CA ALA A 201 2.21 13.73 18.79
C ALA A 201 2.68 12.31 19.15
N MET A 202 2.47 11.32 18.29
CA MET A 202 2.81 9.93 18.59
C MET A 202 4.30 9.59 18.51
N GLY A 203 5.09 10.36 17.76
CA GLY A 203 6.52 10.10 17.61
C GLY A 203 6.84 8.76 16.94
N GLU A 204 7.92 8.12 17.41
CA GLU A 204 8.38 6.83 16.89
C GLU A 204 7.75 5.67 17.66
N ILE A 205 7.19 4.71 16.93
CA ILE A 205 6.53 3.53 17.51
C ILE A 205 6.94 2.25 16.78
N SER A 206 6.71 1.11 17.44
CA SER A 206 6.66 -0.18 16.76
C SER A 206 5.25 -0.46 16.26
N VAL A 207 5.12 -1.06 15.08
CA VAL A 207 3.83 -1.42 14.47
C VAL A 207 3.82 -2.87 14.03
N LEU A 208 2.65 -3.47 13.91
CA LEU A 208 2.50 -4.75 13.24
C LEU A 208 2.63 -4.55 11.72
N GLY A 209 3.22 -5.51 11.03
CA GLY A 209 3.27 -5.53 9.57
C GLY A 209 3.16 -6.95 9.04
N TYR A 210 2.46 -7.10 7.93
CA TYR A 210 2.39 -8.36 7.20
C TYR A 210 3.58 -8.44 6.26
N VAL A 211 4.37 -9.50 6.38
CA VAL A 211 5.56 -9.72 5.57
C VAL A 211 5.50 -11.12 4.98
N ALA A 212 5.82 -11.25 3.70
CA ALA A 212 5.94 -12.54 3.05
C ALA A 212 7.41 -12.82 2.70
N ASN A 213 7.74 -14.09 2.52
CA ASN A 213 9.02 -14.47 1.89
C ASN A 213 8.89 -14.40 0.36
N ALA A 214 8.38 -13.28 -0.15
CA ALA A 214 8.23 -13.08 -1.58
C ALA A 214 9.60 -12.87 -2.24
N ARG A 215 9.71 -13.34 -3.48
CA ARG A 215 10.84 -13.01 -4.33
C ARG A 215 10.58 -11.67 -4.99
N VAL A 216 11.49 -10.72 -4.77
CA VAL A 216 11.47 -9.40 -5.38
C VAL A 216 12.01 -9.52 -6.79
N TRP A 217 11.28 -9.00 -7.76
CA TRP A 217 11.75 -8.99 -9.13
C TRP A 217 12.78 -7.89 -9.32
N THR A 218 13.91 -8.25 -9.91
CA THR A 218 14.88 -7.28 -10.40
C THR A 218 14.76 -7.16 -11.89
N SER A 219 14.78 -5.92 -12.40
CA SER A 219 14.73 -5.73 -13.83
C SER A 219 16.04 -6.22 -14.47
N PRO A 220 15.98 -7.04 -15.54
CA PRO A 220 17.17 -7.39 -16.32
C PRO A 220 17.90 -6.18 -16.91
N HIS A 221 17.18 -5.07 -17.14
CA HIS A 221 17.77 -3.84 -17.67
C HIS A 221 18.57 -3.09 -16.59
N SER A 222 17.99 -2.82 -15.42
CA SER A 222 18.67 -2.03 -14.36
C SER A 222 19.48 -2.86 -13.37
N ASN A 223 19.34 -4.19 -13.41
CA ASN A 223 19.90 -5.12 -12.42
C ASN A 223 19.57 -4.72 -10.97
N SER A 224 18.34 -4.22 -10.75
CA SER A 224 17.87 -3.75 -9.45
C SER A 224 16.36 -4.02 -9.30
N PRO A 225 15.83 -4.06 -8.06
CA PRO A 225 14.40 -3.95 -7.83
C PRO A 225 13.80 -2.71 -8.48
N ILE A 226 12.49 -2.73 -8.72
CA ILE A 226 11.73 -1.56 -9.14
C ILE A 226 10.77 -1.17 -8.01
N ALA A 227 10.89 0.05 -7.53
CA ALA A 227 10.03 0.60 -6.48
C ALA A 227 8.72 1.16 -7.04
N TYR A 228 7.70 1.23 -6.19
CA TYR A 228 6.43 1.91 -6.52
C TYR A 228 6.59 3.42 -6.38
N SER A 229 6.44 4.16 -7.48
CA SER A 229 6.47 5.64 -7.45
C SER A 229 5.26 6.25 -6.76
N THR A 230 4.18 5.49 -6.59
CA THR A 230 2.98 5.87 -5.81
C THR A 230 3.22 5.86 -4.29
N ILE A 231 4.35 5.30 -3.85
CA ILE A 231 4.88 5.43 -2.49
C ILE A 231 5.99 6.47 -2.53
N ASN A 232 5.68 7.65 -1.98
CA ASN A 232 6.63 8.76 -1.90
C ASN A 232 7.82 8.33 -1.05
N ALA A 233 9.02 8.63 -1.53
CA ALA A 233 10.25 8.27 -0.84
C ALA A 233 11.34 9.32 -1.02
N THR A 234 12.28 9.37 -0.08
CA THR A 234 13.54 10.10 -0.20
C THR A 234 14.71 9.14 -0.10
N GLY A 235 15.86 9.49 -0.70
CA GLY A 235 17.05 8.63 -0.68
C GLY A 235 16.99 7.39 -1.59
N ARG A 236 15.94 7.23 -2.39
CA ARG A 236 15.79 6.09 -3.31
C ARG A 236 16.90 6.08 -4.37
N ARG A 237 17.51 4.90 -4.56
CA ARG A 237 18.60 4.66 -5.53
C ARG A 237 18.23 3.69 -6.65
N VAL A 238 17.06 3.06 -6.56
CA VAL A 238 16.50 2.16 -7.57
C VAL A 238 15.46 2.89 -8.44
N PRO A 239 15.17 2.42 -9.67
CA PRO A 239 14.10 2.96 -10.48
C PRO A 239 12.76 2.90 -9.74
N ALA A 240 11.94 3.95 -9.90
CA ALA A 240 10.59 4.02 -9.37
C ALA A 240 9.60 4.20 -10.51
N MET A 241 8.56 3.37 -10.54
CA MET A 241 7.57 3.32 -11.62
C MET A 241 6.16 3.24 -11.04
N THR A 242 5.18 3.76 -11.77
CA THR A 242 3.77 3.48 -11.47
C THR A 242 3.47 2.01 -11.75
N PRO A 243 2.41 1.42 -11.21
CA PRO A 243 2.13 -0.01 -11.40
C PRO A 243 1.94 -0.37 -12.88
N ARG A 244 1.26 0.50 -13.63
CA ARG A 244 1.15 0.38 -15.08
C ARG A 244 2.52 0.41 -15.77
N GLN A 245 3.40 1.32 -15.37
CA GLN A 245 4.76 1.40 -15.92
C GLN A 245 5.58 0.15 -15.56
N ILE A 246 5.42 -0.43 -14.37
CA ILE A 246 6.09 -1.69 -13.99
C ILE A 246 5.63 -2.83 -14.90
N MET A 247 4.33 -2.94 -15.16
CA MET A 247 3.79 -3.98 -16.05
C MET A 247 4.23 -3.77 -17.50
N GLU A 248 4.19 -2.54 -18.01
CA GLU A 248 4.68 -2.18 -19.34
C GLU A 248 6.18 -2.55 -19.48
N HIS A 249 6.98 -2.16 -18.48
CA HIS A 249 8.39 -2.48 -18.44
C HIS A 249 8.63 -3.99 -18.40
N ALA A 250 7.86 -4.75 -17.62
CA ALA A 250 7.94 -6.21 -17.59
C ALA A 250 7.58 -6.84 -18.95
N LEU A 251 6.56 -6.33 -19.64
CA LEU A 251 6.19 -6.80 -20.99
C LEU A 251 7.34 -6.62 -21.98
N ASP A 252 8.07 -5.49 -21.88
CA ASP A 252 9.20 -5.17 -22.76
C ASP A 252 10.44 -5.98 -22.44
N VAL A 253 10.94 -5.89 -21.20
CA VAL A 253 12.25 -6.47 -20.85
C VAL A 253 12.23 -7.99 -20.76
N LEU A 254 11.04 -8.61 -20.70
CA LEU A 254 10.85 -10.06 -20.69
C LEU A 254 10.35 -10.59 -22.04
N ASP A 255 10.21 -9.73 -23.05
CA ASP A 255 9.71 -10.05 -24.40
C ASP A 255 8.35 -10.79 -24.40
N LEU A 256 7.39 -10.28 -23.63
CA LEU A 256 6.10 -10.95 -23.39
C LEU A 256 4.95 -10.41 -24.23
N ARG A 257 5.12 -9.30 -24.95
CA ARG A 257 4.02 -8.65 -25.68
C ARG A 257 3.33 -9.57 -26.67
N ASP A 258 4.10 -10.21 -27.56
CA ASP A 258 3.53 -11.05 -28.62
C ASP A 258 2.81 -12.28 -28.06
N LEU A 259 3.32 -12.83 -26.95
CA LEU A 259 2.64 -13.91 -26.25
C LEU A 259 1.31 -13.43 -25.67
N VAL A 260 1.30 -12.30 -24.97
CA VAL A 260 0.08 -11.75 -24.35
C VAL A 260 -0.96 -11.46 -25.42
N CYS A 261 -0.64 -10.70 -26.47
CA CYS A 261 -1.57 -10.36 -27.55
C CYS A 261 -2.18 -11.62 -28.19
N ARG A 262 -1.37 -12.64 -28.46
CA ARG A 262 -1.85 -13.91 -29.02
C ARG A 262 -2.78 -14.68 -28.08
N LEU A 263 -2.54 -14.66 -26.78
CA LEU A 263 -3.32 -15.43 -25.79
C LEU A 263 -4.59 -14.71 -25.33
N SER A 264 -4.58 -13.38 -25.28
CA SER A 264 -5.71 -12.57 -24.81
C SER A 264 -6.54 -11.96 -25.94
N GLY A 265 -5.99 -11.85 -27.15
CA GLY A 265 -6.60 -11.12 -28.27
C GLY A 265 -6.48 -9.60 -28.16
N LEU A 266 -5.67 -9.09 -27.21
CA LEU A 266 -5.46 -7.66 -27.03
C LEU A 266 -4.48 -7.08 -28.07
N ASP A 267 -4.67 -5.80 -28.40
CA ASP A 267 -3.83 -5.08 -29.36
C ASP A 267 -2.41 -4.82 -28.83
N ARG A 268 -1.44 -4.82 -29.76
CA ARG A 268 -0.01 -4.55 -29.47
C ARG A 268 0.29 -3.06 -29.51
N ASP A 269 -0.32 -2.29 -28.61
CA ASP A 269 -0.10 -0.84 -28.51
C ASP A 269 0.33 -0.40 -27.11
N GLY A 270 0.42 0.92 -26.88
CA GLY A 270 0.78 1.50 -25.57
C GLY A 270 -0.30 1.36 -24.49
N ALA A 271 -1.47 0.79 -24.81
CA ALA A 271 -2.53 0.48 -23.85
C ALA A 271 -2.43 -0.96 -23.31
N LEU A 272 -1.60 -1.82 -23.90
CA LEU A 272 -1.52 -3.25 -23.60
C LEU A 272 -1.40 -3.56 -22.09
N ALA A 273 -0.53 -2.89 -21.33
CA ALA A 273 -0.43 -3.13 -19.88
C ALA A 273 -1.75 -2.83 -19.13
N GLY A 274 -2.43 -1.75 -19.47
CA GLY A 274 -3.71 -1.40 -18.84
C GLY A 274 -4.82 -2.39 -19.21
N GLU A 275 -4.90 -2.78 -20.47
CA GLU A 275 -5.89 -3.76 -20.94
C GLU A 275 -5.59 -5.18 -20.41
N LEU A 276 -4.32 -5.54 -20.26
CA LEU A 276 -3.91 -6.80 -19.62
C LEU A 276 -4.36 -6.84 -18.16
N ALA A 277 -4.14 -5.75 -17.41
CA ALA A 277 -4.59 -5.66 -16.02
C ALA A 277 -6.10 -5.89 -15.89
N LYS A 278 -6.91 -5.24 -16.73
CA LYS A 278 -8.37 -5.42 -16.79
C LYS A 278 -8.77 -6.84 -17.20
N TYR A 279 -8.12 -7.39 -18.23
CA TYR A 279 -8.38 -8.74 -18.71
C TYR A 279 -8.16 -9.78 -17.60
N LEU A 280 -7.01 -9.73 -16.91
CA LEU A 280 -6.69 -10.66 -15.82
C LEU A 280 -7.67 -10.50 -14.66
N ASN A 281 -7.99 -9.25 -14.29
CA ASN A 281 -8.97 -8.98 -13.25
C ASN A 281 -10.36 -9.55 -13.58
N GLY A 282 -10.85 -9.35 -14.81
CA GLY A 282 -12.12 -9.89 -15.27
C GLY A 282 -12.16 -11.42 -15.24
N GLN A 283 -11.08 -12.08 -15.69
CA GLN A 283 -10.97 -13.54 -15.63
C GLN A 283 -10.94 -14.06 -14.19
N TRP A 284 -10.21 -13.39 -13.30
CA TRP A 284 -10.20 -13.72 -11.89
C TRP A 284 -11.59 -13.55 -11.26
N TRP A 285 -12.28 -12.45 -11.56
CA TRP A 285 -13.61 -12.15 -11.02
C TRP A 285 -14.65 -13.17 -11.49
N TYR A 286 -14.61 -13.55 -12.77
CA TYR A 286 -15.45 -14.60 -13.33
C TYR A 286 -15.25 -15.91 -12.56
N ALA A 287 -14.02 -16.41 -12.50
CA ALA A 287 -13.69 -17.67 -11.84
C ALA A 287 -14.08 -17.66 -10.35
N PHE A 288 -13.85 -16.54 -9.65
CA PHE A 288 -14.19 -16.40 -8.23
C PHE A 288 -15.71 -16.51 -7.98
N ASN A 289 -16.55 -15.97 -8.86
CA ASN A 289 -18.00 -15.92 -8.62
C ASN A 289 -18.77 -17.10 -9.21
N THR A 290 -18.28 -17.71 -10.30
CA THR A 290 -18.95 -18.86 -10.91
C THR A 290 -18.40 -20.19 -10.43
N GLY A 291 -17.16 -20.22 -9.90
CA GLY A 291 -16.43 -21.44 -9.60
C GLY A 291 -15.87 -22.13 -10.86
N ASP A 292 -16.08 -21.56 -12.04
CA ASP A 292 -15.54 -22.09 -13.29
C ASP A 292 -14.04 -21.83 -13.41
N ALA A 293 -13.36 -22.65 -14.20
CA ALA A 293 -11.97 -22.38 -14.55
C ALA A 293 -11.86 -21.12 -15.44
N PRO A 294 -10.84 -20.26 -15.22
CA PRO A 294 -10.56 -19.16 -16.13
C PRO A 294 -10.13 -19.70 -17.51
N ILE A 295 -10.29 -18.90 -18.55
CA ILE A 295 -9.87 -19.32 -19.90
C ILE A 295 -8.37 -19.64 -19.95
N GLN A 296 -7.97 -20.60 -20.80
CA GLN A 296 -6.59 -21.11 -20.82
C GLN A 296 -5.53 -19.99 -20.99
N GLY A 297 -5.85 -18.93 -21.74
CA GLY A 297 -4.97 -17.77 -21.92
C GLY A 297 -4.56 -17.11 -20.59
N TYR A 298 -5.47 -17.01 -19.63
CA TYR A 298 -5.21 -16.43 -18.30
C TYR A 298 -4.08 -17.15 -17.57
N SER A 299 -4.19 -18.48 -17.39
CA SER A 299 -3.21 -19.26 -16.64
C SER A 299 -1.85 -19.27 -17.31
N ARG A 300 -1.82 -19.37 -18.66
CA ARG A 300 -0.58 -19.37 -19.44
C ARG A 300 0.15 -18.02 -19.38
N ILE A 301 -0.57 -16.90 -19.39
CA ILE A 301 0.04 -15.57 -19.23
C ILE A 301 0.70 -15.48 -17.84
N LEU A 302 -0.02 -15.83 -16.77
CA LEU A 302 0.51 -15.76 -15.40
C LEU A 302 1.73 -16.68 -15.21
N GLU A 303 1.67 -17.89 -15.75
CA GLU A 303 2.78 -18.85 -15.70
C GLU A 303 4.02 -18.31 -16.43
N GLN A 304 3.84 -17.70 -17.60
CA GLN A 304 4.96 -17.11 -18.33
C GLN A 304 5.58 -15.93 -17.56
N PHE A 305 4.76 -15.01 -17.03
CA PHE A 305 5.27 -13.92 -16.18
C PHE A 305 6.04 -14.47 -15.00
N ARG A 306 5.49 -15.44 -14.27
CA ARG A 306 6.14 -16.07 -13.12
C ARG A 306 7.50 -16.67 -13.50
N THR A 307 7.55 -17.44 -14.58
CA THR A 307 8.78 -18.11 -15.05
C THR A 307 9.82 -17.09 -15.50
N SER A 308 9.44 -16.12 -16.34
CA SER A 308 10.35 -15.10 -16.85
C SER A 308 10.89 -14.18 -15.73
N MET A 309 10.04 -13.78 -14.78
CA MET A 309 10.46 -12.95 -13.64
C MET A 309 11.35 -13.72 -12.65
N ALA A 310 11.09 -15.01 -12.43
CA ALA A 310 11.88 -15.84 -11.51
C ALA A 310 13.38 -15.93 -11.90
N ASN A 311 13.69 -15.80 -13.19
CA ASN A 311 15.07 -15.79 -13.70
C ASN A 311 15.91 -14.60 -13.21
N SER A 312 15.25 -13.54 -12.75
CA SER A 312 15.89 -12.31 -12.24
C SER A 312 15.36 -11.92 -10.85
N ALA A 313 14.71 -12.84 -10.13
CA ALA A 313 14.15 -12.53 -8.83
C ALA A 313 15.16 -12.82 -7.69
N LEU A 314 15.32 -11.85 -6.79
CA LEU A 314 16.11 -11.98 -5.56
C LEU A 314 15.17 -12.27 -4.37
N PRO A 315 15.63 -12.97 -3.32
CA PRO A 315 14.89 -13.02 -2.07
C PRO A 315 14.77 -11.60 -1.49
N SER A 316 13.58 -11.20 -1.01
CA SER A 316 13.41 -9.91 -0.31
C SER A 316 14.31 -9.84 0.93
N ARG A 317 14.47 -10.98 1.62
CA ARG A 317 15.11 -11.14 2.93
C ARG A 317 14.47 -10.28 4.04
N THR A 318 13.32 -9.66 3.79
CA THR A 318 12.62 -8.87 4.83
C THR A 318 12.19 -9.77 5.98
N TYR A 319 11.66 -10.95 5.68
CA TYR A 319 11.34 -11.97 6.67
C TYR A 319 12.57 -12.35 7.50
N ASP A 320 13.64 -12.82 6.86
CA ASP A 320 14.88 -13.24 7.52
C ASP A 320 15.50 -12.11 8.34
N TYR A 321 15.45 -10.87 7.83
CA TYR A 321 15.96 -9.69 8.53
C TYR A 321 15.18 -9.42 9.82
N LEU A 322 13.84 -9.45 9.75
CA LEU A 322 12.98 -9.26 10.92
C LEU A 322 13.09 -10.45 11.89
N GLU A 323 13.29 -11.66 11.40
CA GLU A 323 13.57 -12.84 12.22
C GLU A 323 14.87 -12.66 13.02
N GLN A 324 15.95 -12.21 12.37
CA GLN A 324 17.24 -11.95 13.00
C GLN A 324 17.17 -10.86 14.08
N LEU A 325 16.23 -9.92 13.94
CA LEU A 325 15.97 -8.90 14.95
C LEU A 325 15.04 -9.38 16.09
N GLY A 326 14.53 -10.62 16.02
CA GLY A 326 13.54 -11.13 16.98
C GLY A 326 12.17 -10.47 16.85
N CYS A 327 11.85 -9.93 15.67
CA CYS A 327 10.63 -9.16 15.41
C CYS A 327 9.47 -9.99 14.87
N LEU A 328 9.71 -11.22 14.40
CA LEU A 328 8.63 -12.09 13.93
C LEU A 328 7.75 -12.56 15.09
N LEU A 329 6.44 -12.52 14.88
CA LEU A 329 5.45 -12.97 15.85
C LEU A 329 4.98 -14.38 15.46
N PRO A 330 5.02 -15.35 16.39
CA PRO A 330 4.53 -16.70 16.10
C PRO A 330 3.05 -16.68 15.71
N PRO A 331 2.60 -17.56 14.81
CA PRO A 331 1.17 -17.75 14.55
C PRO A 331 0.41 -18.03 15.84
N GLY A 332 -0.77 -17.41 16.01
CA GLY A 332 -1.61 -17.59 17.20
C GLY A 332 -1.14 -16.85 18.46
N THR A 333 -0.12 -15.99 18.35
CA THR A 333 0.27 -15.11 19.47
C THR A 333 -0.79 -14.02 19.66
N GLU A 334 -1.18 -13.77 20.91
CA GLU A 334 -1.90 -12.55 21.24
C GLU A 334 -0.99 -11.35 20.97
N TYR A 335 -1.32 -10.56 19.94
CA TYR A 335 -0.62 -9.33 19.66
C TYR A 335 -0.75 -8.42 20.89
N GLN A 336 0.38 -7.99 21.46
CA GLN A 336 0.34 -7.06 22.59
C GLN A 336 -0.01 -5.66 22.10
N ARG A 337 -0.93 -4.99 22.81
CA ARG A 337 -1.17 -3.54 22.67
C ARG A 337 0.08 -2.80 23.15
N ARG A 338 0.44 -1.69 22.50
CA ARG A 338 1.69 -0.90 22.67
C ARG A 338 2.38 -1.07 24.04
N GLU A 339 3.68 -1.36 24.02
CA GLU A 339 4.62 -1.03 25.11
C GLU A 339 5.18 0.38 24.93
#